data_AF-A0A523CW35-F1
#
_entry.id   AF-A0A523CW35-F1
#
_cell.length_a   1.000
_cell.length_b   1.000
_cell.length_c   1.000
_cell.angle_alpha   90.00
_cell.angle_beta   90.00
_cell.angle_gamma   90.00
#
_symmetry.space_group_name_H-M   'P 1'
#
loop_
_entity.id
_entity.type
_entity.pdbx_description
1 polymer ?
#
loop_
_entity_poly.entity_id
_entity_poly.type
_entity_poly.pdbx_seq_one_letter_code
_entity_poly.pdbx_strand_id
1 'polypeptide(L)'
;MASSRPKKTVTNRRSRLPCAFSPDPSHLSSSRRSRLKEFQVPRSKLQVRFGIWDFEFQPVFRLWSVVSSGVRIHSHMKKRILDMGCGRNKRPGAIGMDRVKLPEVDLVHNLNQIPYPIEDNFFDEVYATHVIEHMDSVLAVMEEIHRICRPHARVTLITPHYTDSMSWQDPTHQWHLNSYSFNYFEPSYHTNHYTQARFKIIRKELELASIWKILGVQFLINLDNRFPGLRFVRKFWEQYLCFLLRGKQLTFTLEAVKDGKVDD
;
A
#
# COMPACT_ATOMS: atom_id res chain seq x y z
N MET A 1 33.47 32.81 -42.57
CA MET A 1 34.56 33.14 -41.62
C MET A 1 34.08 32.82 -40.21
N ALA A 2 34.58 31.71 -39.66
CA ALA A 2 34.25 31.24 -38.33
C ALA A 2 35.10 32.00 -37.30
N SER A 3 34.45 32.55 -36.27
CA SER A 3 35.11 33.22 -35.15
C SER A 3 34.75 32.46 -33.87
N SER A 4 35.68 31.60 -33.48
CA SER A 4 35.66 30.72 -32.31
C SER A 4 35.74 31.52 -31.00
N ARG A 5 34.79 31.28 -30.09
CA ARG A 5 34.88 31.74 -28.69
C ARG A 5 35.77 30.78 -27.89
N PRO A 6 36.72 31.25 -27.06
CA PRO A 6 37.56 30.37 -26.26
C PRO A 6 36.80 29.88 -25.00
N LYS A 7 36.91 28.58 -24.72
CA LYS A 7 36.47 27.94 -23.49
C LYS A 7 37.39 28.38 -22.34
N LYS A 8 36.82 28.93 -21.26
CA LYS A 8 37.54 29.19 -20.00
C LYS A 8 37.58 27.90 -19.17
N THR A 9 38.77 27.33 -19.06
CA THR A 9 39.10 26.19 -18.20
C THR A 9 39.30 26.71 -16.78
N VAL A 10 38.36 26.46 -15.87
CA VAL A 10 38.56 26.70 -14.44
C VAL A 10 39.09 25.42 -13.82
N THR A 11 40.40 25.37 -13.61
CA THR A 11 41.03 24.40 -12.72
C THR A 11 41.17 25.08 -11.36
N ASN A 12 40.63 24.46 -10.30
CA ASN A 12 41.03 24.84 -8.95
C ASN A 12 41.44 23.59 -8.16
N ARG A 13 42.74 23.54 -7.86
CA ARG A 13 43.40 22.52 -7.06
C ARG A 13 43.32 22.91 -5.58
N ARG A 14 42.91 21.92 -4.78
CA ARG A 14 43.35 21.60 -3.42
C ARG A 14 43.16 22.64 -2.31
N SER A 15 42.36 22.25 -1.32
CA SER A 15 42.75 22.33 0.09
C SER A 15 42.19 21.12 0.85
N ARG A 16 43.06 20.14 1.12
CA ARG A 16 42.83 19.12 2.15
C ARG A 16 43.11 19.78 3.50
N LEU A 17 42.18 19.68 4.44
CA LEU A 17 42.44 19.85 5.86
C LEU A 17 42.03 18.55 6.58
N PRO A 18 42.88 17.96 7.44
CA PRO A 18 42.57 16.78 8.24
C PRO A 18 42.05 17.17 9.63
N CYS A 19 41.48 16.16 10.33
CA CYS A 19 41.16 16.02 11.77
C CYS A 19 39.68 15.61 11.92
N ALA A 20 39.34 14.33 11.99
CA ALA A 20 39.58 13.38 13.08
C ALA A 20 38.98 13.85 14.42
N PHE A 21 37.75 13.41 14.69
CA PHE A 21 37.23 13.22 16.04
C PHE A 21 36.32 11.97 16.02
N SER A 22 36.91 10.85 16.43
CA SER A 22 36.21 9.63 16.82
C SER A 22 36.27 9.55 18.34
N PRO A 23 35.18 9.27 19.06
CA PRO A 23 35.27 8.87 20.46
C PRO A 23 35.62 7.37 20.54
N ASP A 24 36.74 7.10 21.19
CA ASP A 24 37.22 5.77 21.58
C ASP A 24 36.29 5.15 22.67
N PRO A 25 35.85 3.89 22.50
CA PRO A 25 35.08 3.16 23.49
C PRO A 25 36.01 2.36 24.41
N SER A 26 36.41 2.91 25.54
CA SER A 26 37.02 2.12 26.60
C SER A 26 36.78 2.74 27.96
N HIS A 27 35.80 2.21 28.70
CA HIS A 27 35.82 2.05 30.17
C HIS A 27 34.53 1.34 30.60
N LEU A 28 34.67 0.06 30.96
CA LEU A 28 34.08 -0.64 32.12
C LEU A 28 33.94 -2.14 31.83
N SER A 29 35.06 -2.84 32.04
CA SER A 29 35.05 -4.24 32.42
C SER A 29 34.73 -4.35 33.91
N SER A 30 33.74 -5.17 34.27
CA SER A 30 33.91 -6.14 35.38
C SER A 30 32.69 -7.05 35.49
N SER A 31 32.91 -8.30 35.13
CA SER A 31 32.37 -9.53 35.73
C SER A 31 31.19 -9.41 36.72
N ARG A 32 30.08 -10.06 36.38
CA ARG A 32 29.34 -10.91 37.33
C ARG A 32 28.60 -12.02 36.57
N ARG A 33 29.24 -13.21 36.54
CA ARG A 33 28.56 -14.49 36.33
C ARG A 33 27.65 -14.72 37.54
N SER A 34 26.35 -14.74 37.34
CA SER A 34 25.41 -15.35 38.28
C SER A 34 24.46 -16.27 37.52
N ARG A 35 24.90 -17.53 37.44
CA ARG A 35 24.16 -18.75 37.79
C ARG A 35 22.69 -18.83 37.32
N LEU A 36 22.51 -19.71 36.33
CA LEU A 36 21.31 -20.46 35.96
C LEU A 36 20.27 -20.61 37.07
N LYS A 37 19.01 -20.35 36.73
CA LYS A 37 17.88 -21.17 37.15
C LYS A 37 17.03 -21.48 35.93
N GLU A 38 17.18 -22.69 35.41
CA GLU A 38 16.19 -23.34 34.56
C GLU A 38 14.86 -23.35 35.31
N PHE A 39 13.84 -22.71 34.74
CA PHE A 39 12.48 -22.83 35.24
C PHE A 39 11.85 -24.05 34.56
N GLN A 40 11.99 -25.19 35.23
CA GLN A 40 11.41 -26.46 34.84
C GLN A 40 9.91 -26.42 35.15
N VAL A 41 9.06 -26.39 34.12
CA VAL A 41 7.60 -26.51 34.28
C VAL A 41 7.26 -27.99 34.49
N PRO A 42 6.65 -28.39 35.62
CA PRO A 42 6.28 -29.77 35.84
C PRO A 42 5.12 -30.16 34.91
N ARG A 43 5.33 -31.20 34.10
CA ARG A 43 4.27 -31.94 33.40
C ARG A 43 3.48 -32.76 34.41
N SER A 44 2.35 -32.23 34.89
CA SER A 44 1.34 -33.05 35.55
C SER A 44 0.40 -33.65 34.50
N LYS A 45 0.47 -34.98 34.38
CA LYS A 45 -0.52 -35.82 33.69
C LYS A 45 -1.84 -35.67 34.43
N LEU A 46 -2.88 -35.20 33.75
CA LEU A 46 -4.26 -35.43 34.16
C LEU A 46 -4.89 -36.40 33.16
N GLN A 47 -4.82 -37.68 33.50
CA GLN A 47 -5.68 -38.70 32.90
C GLN A 47 -7.02 -38.63 33.60
N VAL A 48 -8.07 -38.25 32.87
CA VAL A 48 -9.45 -38.50 33.28
C VAL A 48 -9.98 -39.60 32.38
N ARG A 49 -9.98 -40.83 32.92
CA ARG A 49 -10.77 -41.95 32.43
C ARG A 49 -12.19 -41.77 32.97
N PHE A 50 -13.17 -41.69 32.09
CA PHE A 50 -14.53 -42.12 32.41
C PHE A 50 -14.88 -43.31 31.53
N GLY A 51 -15.41 -44.33 32.19
CA GLY A 51 -15.62 -45.65 31.66
C GLY A 51 -16.85 -45.76 30.75
N ILE A 52 -16.77 -46.79 29.91
CA ILE A 52 -17.80 -47.80 29.69
C ILE A 52 -19.16 -47.24 29.28
N TRP A 53 -19.42 -47.23 27.98
CA TRP A 53 -20.66 -47.79 27.41
C TRP A 53 -20.30 -48.37 26.04
N ASP A 54 -20.08 -49.69 26.02
CA ASP A 54 -20.13 -50.50 24.80
C ASP A 54 -21.59 -50.58 24.37
N PHE A 55 -21.90 -50.10 23.16
CA PHE A 55 -23.10 -50.52 22.45
C PHE A 55 -22.76 -50.62 20.96
N GLU A 56 -22.33 -51.82 20.57
CA GLU A 56 -22.44 -52.29 19.19
C GLU A 56 -23.92 -52.35 18.82
N PHE A 57 -24.33 -51.58 17.81
CA PHE A 57 -25.53 -51.88 17.03
C PHE A 57 -25.26 -51.51 15.57
N GLN A 58 -24.98 -52.53 14.77
CA GLN A 58 -25.09 -52.56 13.32
C GLN A 58 -26.05 -53.73 13.01
N PRO A 59 -26.66 -53.83 11.82
CA PRO A 59 -27.00 -52.79 10.84
C PRO A 59 -28.43 -53.00 10.30
N VAL A 60 -29.14 -51.97 9.80
CA VAL A 60 -30.06 -52.20 8.67
C VAL A 60 -30.51 -50.91 7.95
N PHE A 61 -30.48 -51.03 6.62
CA PHE A 61 -31.24 -50.30 5.59
C PHE A 61 -30.88 -48.85 5.23
N ARG A 62 -30.09 -48.75 4.15
CA ARG A 62 -30.48 -48.24 2.83
C ARG A 62 -31.26 -46.91 2.81
N LEU A 63 -30.69 -45.95 2.06
CA LEU A 63 -31.29 -44.75 1.45
C LEU A 63 -30.89 -43.39 2.07
N TRP A 64 -29.67 -42.93 1.78
CA TRP A 64 -29.41 -41.51 1.53
C TRP A 64 -28.18 -41.32 0.62
N SER A 65 -28.33 -41.78 -0.63
CA SER A 65 -27.68 -41.12 -1.76
C SER A 65 -28.57 -39.93 -2.11
N VAL A 66 -27.97 -38.79 -2.46
CA VAL A 66 -28.60 -37.48 -2.76
C VAL A 66 -28.85 -36.62 -1.51
N VAL A 67 -27.83 -35.87 -1.09
CA VAL A 67 -27.66 -34.41 -1.33
C VAL A 67 -26.25 -34.05 -0.86
N SER A 68 -25.24 -34.28 -1.70
CA SER A 68 -23.93 -33.61 -1.59
C SER A 68 -24.02 -32.24 -2.27
N SER A 69 -24.97 -31.41 -1.83
CA SER A 69 -24.94 -29.98 -2.16
C SER A 69 -23.83 -29.37 -1.33
N GLY A 70 -22.67 -29.20 -1.98
CA GLY A 70 -21.47 -28.63 -1.40
C GLY A 70 -21.77 -27.31 -0.72
N VAL A 71 -21.87 -27.34 0.61
CA VAL A 71 -21.62 -26.17 1.42
C VAL A 71 -20.13 -25.88 1.25
N ARG A 72 -19.80 -24.97 0.32
CA ARG A 72 -18.50 -24.31 0.34
C ARG A 72 -18.44 -23.52 1.64
N ILE A 73 -17.89 -24.14 2.68
CA ILE A 73 -17.41 -23.41 3.85
C ILE A 73 -16.32 -22.50 3.31
N HIS A 74 -16.67 -21.23 3.05
CA HIS A 74 -15.68 -20.22 2.76
C HIS A 74 -14.88 -20.08 4.04
N SER A 75 -13.75 -20.79 4.12
CA SER A 75 -12.75 -20.54 5.15
C SER A 75 -12.51 -19.04 5.11
N HIS A 76 -12.82 -18.35 6.19
CA HIS A 76 -12.45 -16.94 6.36
C HIS A 76 -10.93 -16.90 6.50
N MET A 77 -10.22 -17.09 5.38
CA MET A 77 -8.79 -16.89 5.31
C MET A 77 -8.56 -15.43 5.64
N LYS A 78 -7.75 -15.19 6.67
CA LYS A 78 -7.37 -13.85 7.09
C LYS A 78 -6.79 -13.12 5.87
N LYS A 79 -7.41 -12.01 5.48
CA LYS A 79 -6.94 -11.18 4.37
C LYS A 79 -5.50 -10.77 4.60
N ARG A 80 -4.68 -10.86 3.56
CA ARG A 80 -3.31 -10.35 3.54
C ARG A 80 -3.32 -8.90 3.12
N ILE A 81 -2.84 -8.03 4.00
CA ILE A 81 -2.85 -6.59 3.81
C ILE A 81 -1.40 -6.09 3.77
N LEU A 82 -1.05 -5.29 2.77
CA LEU A 82 0.20 -4.53 2.70
C LEU A 82 -0.07 -3.07 3.03
N ASP A 83 0.78 -2.47 3.85
CA ASP A 83 0.83 -1.02 4.08
C ASP A 83 2.17 -0.48 3.59
N MET A 84 2.16 0.08 2.37
CA MET A 84 3.31 0.67 1.71
C MET A 84 3.57 2.08 2.24
N GLY A 85 4.84 2.37 2.56
CA GLY A 85 5.29 3.62 3.16
C GLY A 85 4.72 3.83 4.56
N CYS A 86 4.58 2.76 5.34
CA CYS A 86 3.88 2.79 6.61
C CYS A 86 4.55 3.68 7.68
N GLY A 87 5.86 3.95 7.54
CA GLY A 87 6.63 4.72 8.51
C GLY A 87 6.44 4.22 9.94
N ARG A 88 5.97 5.12 10.82
CA ARG A 88 5.64 4.80 12.23
C ARG A 88 4.17 4.42 12.44
N ASN A 89 3.33 4.61 11.44
CA ASN A 89 1.88 4.51 11.56
C ASN A 89 1.36 3.31 10.76
N LYS A 90 1.94 2.13 11.00
CA LYS A 90 1.51 0.90 10.33
C LYS A 90 0.06 0.58 10.65
N ARG A 91 -0.72 0.27 9.61
CA ARG A 91 -2.10 -0.17 9.72
C ARG A 91 -2.19 -1.49 10.51
N PRO A 92 -3.07 -1.59 11.52
CA PRO A 92 -3.22 -2.81 12.30
C PRO A 92 -3.53 -4.05 11.45
N GLY A 93 -2.78 -5.12 11.66
CA GLY A 93 -2.95 -6.39 10.95
C GLY A 93 -2.36 -6.44 9.53
N ALA A 94 -1.72 -5.36 9.08
CA ALA A 94 -0.98 -5.33 7.81
C ALA A 94 0.49 -5.69 7.99
N ILE A 95 1.13 -6.12 6.89
CA ILE A 95 2.58 -6.14 6.73
C ILE A 95 3.00 -4.72 6.32
N GLY A 96 3.86 -4.09 7.11
CA GLY A 96 4.38 -2.75 6.81
C GLY A 96 5.65 -2.81 5.96
N MET A 97 5.69 -2.03 4.89
CA MET A 97 6.87 -1.90 4.02
C MET A 97 7.31 -0.44 3.91
N ASP A 98 8.58 -0.16 4.18
CA ASP A 98 9.17 1.18 4.08
C ASP A 98 10.67 1.09 3.77
N ARG A 99 11.26 2.16 3.21
CA ARG A 99 12.70 2.23 2.97
C ARG A 99 13.50 2.44 4.26
N VAL A 100 12.88 3.02 5.29
CA VAL A 100 13.53 3.30 6.57
C VAL A 100 13.21 2.18 7.55
N LYS A 101 14.24 1.57 8.13
CA LYS A 101 14.07 0.58 9.19
C LYS A 101 13.54 1.26 10.47
N LEU A 102 12.27 1.06 10.75
CA LEU A 102 11.57 1.51 11.97
C LEU A 102 10.98 0.29 12.70
N PRO A 103 10.65 0.41 14.01
CA PRO A 103 10.10 -0.72 14.78
C PRO A 103 8.83 -1.34 14.17
N GLU A 104 8.01 -0.52 13.53
CA GLU A 104 6.75 -0.96 12.91
C GLU A 104 6.93 -1.54 11.50
N VAL A 105 8.10 -1.40 10.88
CA VAL A 105 8.34 -1.83 9.50
C VAL A 105 8.76 -3.30 9.49
N ASP A 106 7.93 -4.16 8.90
CA ASP A 106 8.18 -5.59 8.81
C ASP A 106 9.13 -5.93 7.65
N LEU A 107 9.00 -5.20 6.54
CA LEU A 107 9.81 -5.35 5.34
C LEU A 107 10.51 -4.04 4.99
N VAL A 108 11.83 -3.99 5.16
CA VAL A 108 12.62 -2.82 4.78
C VAL A 108 12.96 -2.91 3.30
N HIS A 109 12.33 -2.09 2.46
CA HIS A 109 12.52 -2.10 1.02
C HIS A 109 12.32 -0.72 0.41
N ASN A 110 13.14 -0.35 -0.58
CA ASN A 110 12.95 0.88 -1.33
C ASN A 110 11.91 0.68 -2.43
N LEU A 111 10.79 1.40 -2.37
CA LEU A 111 9.67 1.30 -3.32
C LEU A 111 10.04 1.70 -4.76
N ASN A 112 11.12 2.44 -4.98
CA ASN A 112 11.63 2.72 -6.33
C ASN A 112 12.49 1.56 -6.90
N GLN A 113 12.81 0.55 -6.09
CA GLN A 113 13.55 -0.65 -6.53
C GLN A 113 12.57 -1.77 -6.84
N ILE A 114 12.32 -1.99 -8.13
CA ILE A 114 11.41 -3.01 -8.65
C ILE A 114 12.25 -4.16 -9.25
N PRO A 115 11.91 -5.44 -9.02
CA PRO A 115 10.74 -5.93 -8.28
C PRO A 115 10.91 -5.87 -6.75
N TYR A 116 9.79 -5.79 -6.04
CA TYR A 116 9.70 -5.96 -4.60
C TYR A 116 9.93 -7.44 -4.24
N PRO A 117 10.50 -7.73 -3.06
CA PRO A 117 10.77 -9.08 -2.58
C PRO A 117 9.49 -9.76 -2.06
N ILE A 118 8.45 -9.76 -2.89
CA ILE A 118 7.10 -10.24 -2.63
C ILE A 118 6.68 -11.08 -3.84
N GLU A 119 6.05 -12.22 -3.59
CA GLU A 119 5.54 -13.10 -4.64
C GLU A 119 4.38 -12.45 -5.43
N ASP A 120 4.20 -12.89 -6.68
CA ASP A 120 3.03 -12.51 -7.47
C ASP A 120 1.73 -12.92 -6.76
N ASN A 121 0.67 -12.12 -6.90
CA ASN A 121 -0.66 -12.45 -6.39
C ASN A 121 -0.67 -12.84 -4.89
N PHE A 122 0.08 -12.11 -4.08
CA PHE A 122 0.20 -12.35 -2.64
C PHE A 122 -0.82 -11.58 -1.81
N PHE A 123 -1.08 -10.30 -2.11
CA PHE A 123 -1.91 -9.44 -1.26
C PHE A 123 -3.36 -9.34 -1.72
N ASP A 124 -4.29 -9.34 -0.76
CA ASP A 124 -5.72 -9.09 -0.97
C ASP A 124 -6.06 -7.60 -0.87
N GLU A 125 -5.31 -6.84 -0.07
CA GLU A 125 -5.42 -5.39 0.06
C GLU A 125 -4.05 -4.73 0.12
N VAL A 126 -3.91 -3.58 -0.54
CA VAL A 126 -2.72 -2.72 -0.50
C VAL A 126 -3.14 -1.31 -0.15
N TYR A 127 -2.46 -0.70 0.82
CA TYR A 127 -2.60 0.72 1.16
C TYR A 127 -1.30 1.44 0.83
N ALA A 128 -1.41 2.60 0.17
CA ALA A 128 -0.29 3.51 -0.06
C ALA A 128 -0.77 4.92 0.32
N THR A 129 -0.36 5.38 1.50
CA THR A 129 -0.81 6.65 2.08
C THR A 129 0.33 7.63 2.08
N HIS A 130 0.24 8.69 1.28
CA HIS A 130 1.31 9.68 1.09
C HIS A 130 2.63 9.06 0.63
N VAL A 131 2.57 8.31 -0.46
CA VAL A 131 3.69 7.53 -1.00
C VAL A 131 3.85 7.78 -2.48
N ILE A 132 2.76 7.63 -3.24
CA ILE A 132 2.80 7.61 -4.70
C ILE A 132 3.37 8.90 -5.30
N GLU A 133 3.17 10.03 -4.62
CA GLU A 133 3.67 11.34 -4.98
C GLU A 133 5.20 11.48 -4.85
N HIS A 134 5.86 10.62 -4.07
CA HIS A 134 7.31 10.60 -3.89
C HIS A 134 8.04 9.65 -4.85
N MET A 135 7.30 8.83 -5.62
CA MET A 135 7.88 7.77 -6.44
C MET A 135 8.57 8.34 -7.68
N ASP A 136 9.63 7.67 -8.14
CA ASP A 136 10.34 8.07 -9.38
C ASP A 136 9.46 7.84 -10.62
N SER A 137 8.60 6.80 -10.57
CA SER A 137 7.64 6.48 -11.62
C SER A 137 6.36 5.91 -11.03
N VAL A 138 5.26 6.66 -11.16
CA VAL A 138 3.91 6.20 -10.78
C VAL A 138 3.52 4.95 -11.56
N LEU A 139 3.85 4.89 -12.87
CA LEU A 139 3.51 3.75 -13.72
C LEU A 139 4.20 2.47 -13.23
N ALA A 140 5.51 2.50 -13.01
CA ALA A 140 6.27 1.32 -12.61
C ALA A 140 5.82 0.81 -11.23
N VAL A 141 5.60 1.71 -10.27
CA VAL A 141 5.12 1.34 -8.93
C VAL A 141 3.71 0.75 -8.98
N MET A 142 2.83 1.31 -9.80
CA MET A 142 1.47 0.76 -9.97
C MET A 142 1.49 -0.59 -10.69
N GLU A 143 2.40 -0.82 -11.63
CA GLU A 143 2.63 -2.14 -12.22
C GLU A 143 3.12 -3.17 -11.21
N GLU A 144 4.01 -2.75 -10.32
CA GLU A 144 4.50 -3.62 -9.27
C GLU A 144 3.45 -3.91 -8.20
N ILE A 145 2.66 -2.91 -7.80
CA ILE A 145 1.47 -3.11 -6.96
C ILE A 145 0.51 -4.09 -7.63
N HIS A 146 0.29 -3.94 -8.94
CA HIS A 146 -0.55 -4.88 -9.68
C HIS A 146 0.03 -6.29 -9.59
N ARG A 147 1.32 -6.50 -9.85
CA ARG A 147 1.99 -7.81 -9.78
C ARG A 147 1.75 -8.53 -8.45
N ILE A 148 1.98 -7.84 -7.32
CA ILE A 148 1.83 -8.44 -5.98
C ILE A 148 0.37 -8.59 -5.54
N CYS A 149 -0.56 -7.88 -6.18
CA CYS A 149 -1.99 -7.97 -5.90
C CYS A 149 -2.60 -9.24 -6.51
N ARG A 150 -3.41 -9.95 -5.72
CA ARG A 150 -4.29 -11.02 -6.23
C ARG A 150 -5.33 -10.47 -7.22
N PRO A 151 -5.93 -11.33 -8.06
CA PRO A 151 -7.13 -10.97 -8.78
C PRO A 151 -8.18 -10.38 -7.82
N HIS A 152 -8.77 -9.25 -8.18
CA HIS A 152 -9.77 -8.51 -7.39
C HIS A 152 -9.25 -7.92 -6.07
N ALA A 153 -7.93 -7.87 -5.85
CA ALA A 153 -7.37 -7.21 -4.68
C ALA A 153 -7.72 -5.71 -4.66
N ARG A 154 -7.93 -5.16 -3.46
CA ARG A 154 -8.26 -3.74 -3.27
C ARG A 154 -7.00 -2.93 -3.07
N VAL A 155 -6.81 -1.87 -3.85
CA VAL A 155 -5.71 -0.93 -3.67
C VAL A 155 -6.28 0.42 -3.25
N THR A 156 -5.87 0.92 -2.10
CA THR A 156 -6.26 2.24 -1.60
C THR A 156 -5.06 3.17 -1.68
N LEU A 157 -5.17 4.20 -2.51
CA LEU A 157 -4.14 5.22 -2.68
C LEU A 157 -4.64 6.53 -2.09
N ILE A 158 -3.83 7.13 -1.22
CA ILE A 158 -4.10 8.44 -0.63
C ILE A 158 -2.93 9.35 -0.98
N THR A 159 -3.22 10.49 -1.61
CA THR A 159 -2.23 11.46 -2.10
C THR A 159 -2.79 12.87 -1.94
N PRO A 160 -1.97 13.90 -1.71
CA PRO A 160 -2.44 15.26 -1.73
C PRO A 160 -2.96 15.62 -3.12
N HIS A 161 -3.96 16.50 -3.15
CA HIS A 161 -4.44 17.08 -4.40
C HIS A 161 -3.43 18.13 -4.91
N TYR A 162 -3.24 18.27 -6.22
CA TYR A 162 -2.26 19.20 -6.78
C TYR A 162 -2.48 20.67 -6.41
N THR A 163 -3.71 21.05 -6.04
CA THR A 163 -4.01 22.42 -5.56
C THR A 163 -3.85 22.60 -4.06
N ASP A 164 -3.50 21.56 -3.30
CA ASP A 164 -3.24 21.68 -1.87
C ASP A 164 -1.88 22.34 -1.60
N SER A 165 -1.77 23.13 -0.53
CA SER A 165 -0.50 23.79 -0.18
C SER A 165 0.54 22.80 0.33
N MET A 166 0.15 21.74 1.04
CA MET A 166 1.07 20.72 1.54
C MET A 166 1.64 19.89 0.38
N SER A 167 0.90 19.76 -0.73
CA SER A 167 1.43 19.15 -1.95
C SER A 167 2.70 19.85 -2.43
N TRP A 168 2.80 21.17 -2.31
CA TRP A 168 3.98 21.93 -2.75
C TRP A 168 4.95 22.30 -1.61
N GLN A 169 4.53 22.11 -0.35
CA GLN A 169 5.38 22.38 0.82
C GLN A 169 6.47 21.31 0.97
N ASP A 170 6.15 20.04 0.69
CA ASP A 170 7.11 18.96 0.78
C ASP A 170 8.05 18.96 -0.45
N PRO A 171 9.35 19.24 -0.28
CA PRO A 171 10.30 19.30 -1.39
C PRO A 171 10.62 17.92 -1.99
N THR A 172 10.13 16.83 -1.41
CA THR A 172 10.35 15.46 -1.87
C THR A 172 9.23 14.94 -2.76
N HIS A 173 8.12 15.68 -2.92
CA HIS A 173 7.11 15.34 -3.90
C HIS A 173 7.65 15.51 -5.33
N GLN A 174 7.50 14.46 -6.13
CA GLN A 174 7.82 14.47 -7.56
C GLN A 174 6.56 14.66 -8.42
N TRP A 175 5.40 14.28 -7.89
CA TRP A 175 4.12 14.31 -8.60
C TRP A 175 3.05 15.07 -7.83
N HIS A 176 2.32 15.93 -8.54
CA HIS A 176 1.15 16.62 -8.02
C HIS A 176 -0.08 16.13 -8.80
N LEU A 177 -0.81 15.20 -8.18
CA LEU A 177 -1.85 14.42 -8.85
C LEU A 177 -3.23 15.05 -8.72
N ASN A 178 -4.11 14.72 -9.67
CA ASN A 178 -5.48 15.19 -9.73
C ASN A 178 -6.46 14.00 -9.74
N SER A 179 -7.77 14.26 -9.70
CA SER A 179 -8.79 13.20 -9.62
C SER A 179 -8.91 12.29 -10.86
N TYR A 180 -8.12 12.55 -11.90
CA TYR A 180 -8.09 11.81 -13.16
C TYR A 180 -6.76 11.11 -13.42
N SER A 181 -5.73 11.33 -12.59
CA SER A 181 -4.37 10.80 -12.80
C SER A 181 -4.31 9.28 -12.92
N PHE A 182 -5.21 8.53 -12.25
CA PHE A 182 -5.23 7.07 -12.31
C PHE A 182 -6.13 6.49 -13.41
N ASN A 183 -6.77 7.33 -14.25
CA ASN A 183 -7.61 6.83 -15.34
C ASN A 183 -6.83 6.01 -16.37
N TYR A 184 -5.53 6.24 -16.52
CA TYR A 184 -4.66 5.50 -17.46
C TYR A 184 -4.57 3.99 -17.17
N PHE A 185 -4.88 3.58 -15.94
CA PHE A 185 -4.90 2.17 -15.55
C PHE A 185 -6.24 1.49 -15.80
N GLU A 186 -7.29 2.24 -16.12
CA GLU A 186 -8.61 1.69 -16.39
C GLU A 186 -8.63 1.04 -17.79
N PRO A 187 -9.07 -0.23 -17.92
CA PRO A 187 -9.15 -0.92 -19.21
C PRO A 187 -9.96 -0.16 -20.28
N SER A 188 -10.98 0.59 -19.87
CA SER A 188 -11.84 1.35 -20.80
C SER A 188 -11.29 2.72 -21.19
N TYR A 189 -10.16 3.15 -20.65
CA TYR A 189 -9.60 4.47 -20.94
C TYR A 189 -8.82 4.46 -22.26
N HIS A 190 -9.15 5.39 -23.15
CA HIS A 190 -8.58 5.50 -24.51
C HIS A 190 -7.04 5.56 -24.58
N THR A 191 -6.37 5.98 -23.51
CA THR A 191 -4.91 6.14 -23.45
C THR A 191 -4.25 5.14 -22.50
N ASN A 192 -4.81 3.94 -22.33
CA ASN A 192 -4.27 2.92 -21.42
C ASN A 192 -3.00 2.19 -21.91
N HIS A 193 -2.44 2.58 -23.07
CA HIS A 193 -1.29 1.92 -23.71
C HIS A 193 0.06 2.19 -23.02
N TYR A 194 0.12 3.09 -22.04
CA TYR A 194 1.36 3.43 -21.31
C TYR A 194 1.75 2.41 -20.24
N THR A 195 0.87 1.45 -19.93
CA THR A 195 1.10 0.47 -18.87
C THR A 195 0.44 -0.85 -19.22
N GLN A 196 0.95 -1.95 -18.65
CA GLN A 196 0.29 -3.26 -18.72
C GLN A 196 -0.63 -3.52 -17.51
N ALA A 197 -0.49 -2.77 -16.42
CA ALA A 197 -1.36 -2.93 -15.26
C ALA A 197 -2.78 -2.45 -15.54
N ARG A 198 -3.75 -3.21 -15.03
CA ARG A 198 -5.17 -2.91 -15.17
C ARG A 198 -5.83 -2.80 -13.82
N PHE A 199 -6.42 -1.64 -13.55
CA PHE A 199 -7.15 -1.35 -12.34
C PHE A 199 -8.52 -0.79 -12.68
N LYS A 200 -9.56 -1.35 -12.09
CA LYS A 200 -10.89 -0.76 -12.12
C LYS A 200 -10.99 0.26 -11.00
N ILE A 201 -11.35 1.49 -11.33
CA ILE A 201 -11.57 2.56 -10.34
C ILE A 201 -12.96 2.37 -9.72
N ILE A 202 -12.98 1.98 -8.44
CA ILE A 202 -14.22 1.72 -7.70
C ILE A 202 -14.74 3.00 -7.05
N ARG A 203 -13.83 3.81 -6.51
CA ARG A 203 -14.19 5.06 -5.84
C ARG A 203 -13.09 6.10 -6.00
N LYS A 204 -13.49 7.36 -6.12
CA LYS A 204 -12.61 8.53 -6.13
C LYS A 204 -13.17 9.57 -5.18
N GLU A 205 -12.55 9.68 -4.01
CA GLU A 205 -12.94 10.67 -3.02
C GLU A 205 -11.99 11.84 -3.07
N LEU A 206 -12.57 13.03 -3.00
CA LEU A 206 -11.85 14.28 -2.86
C LEU A 206 -12.23 14.90 -1.53
N GLU A 207 -11.24 15.21 -0.70
CA GLU A 207 -11.39 16.08 0.45
C GLU A 207 -11.06 17.51 0.04
N LEU A 208 -11.91 18.46 0.43
CA LEU A 208 -11.62 19.89 0.26
C LEU A 208 -11.12 20.49 1.58
N ALA A 209 -10.56 21.70 1.50
CA ALA A 209 -10.29 22.49 2.70
C ALA A 209 -11.56 22.66 3.57
N SER A 210 -11.38 22.73 4.90
CA SER A 210 -12.47 22.61 5.89
C SER A 210 -13.67 23.53 5.65
N ILE A 211 -13.44 24.76 5.20
CA ILE A 211 -14.52 25.72 4.91
C ILE A 211 -15.46 25.22 3.80
N TRP A 212 -14.92 24.62 2.74
CA TRP A 212 -15.68 24.12 1.61
C TRP A 212 -16.37 22.79 1.90
N LYS A 213 -15.79 22.00 2.82
CA LYS A 213 -16.42 20.80 3.37
C LYS A 213 -17.69 21.15 4.14
N ILE A 214 -17.64 22.18 5.00
CA ILE A 214 -18.79 22.64 5.79
C ILE A 214 -19.91 23.18 4.89
N LEU A 215 -19.56 23.89 3.81
CA LEU A 215 -20.53 24.40 2.83
C LEU A 215 -21.11 23.32 1.89
N GLY A 216 -20.77 22.04 2.08
CA GLY A 216 -21.32 20.93 1.31
C GLY A 216 -20.77 20.77 -0.11
N VAL A 217 -19.81 21.61 -0.53
CA VAL A 217 -19.21 21.55 -1.87
C VAL A 217 -18.52 20.20 -2.10
N GLN A 218 -17.83 19.69 -1.07
CA GLN A 218 -17.21 18.37 -1.11
C GLN A 218 -18.23 17.26 -1.42
N PHE A 219 -19.43 17.33 -0.82
CA PHE A 219 -20.47 16.35 -1.08
C PHE A 219 -20.89 16.38 -2.56
N LEU A 220 -21.15 17.58 -3.10
CA LEU A 220 -21.55 17.77 -4.50
C LEU A 220 -20.52 17.23 -5.48
N ILE A 221 -19.23 17.51 -5.27
CA ILE A 221 -18.16 17.02 -6.15
C ILE A 221 -18.05 15.50 -6.12
N ASN A 222 -18.26 14.89 -4.95
CA ASN A 222 -18.17 13.43 -4.78
C ASN A 222 -19.45 12.66 -5.13
N LEU A 223 -20.52 13.35 -5.53
CA LEU A 223 -21.77 12.69 -5.96
C LEU A 223 -21.57 11.79 -7.18
N ASP A 224 -20.53 12.02 -7.98
CA ASP A 224 -20.18 11.19 -9.13
C ASP A 224 -19.85 9.74 -8.76
N ASN A 225 -19.47 9.47 -7.50
CA ASN A 225 -19.28 8.11 -6.98
C ASN A 225 -20.60 7.34 -6.84
N ARG A 226 -21.73 8.03 -6.62
CA ARG A 226 -23.07 7.43 -6.51
C ARG A 226 -23.85 7.53 -7.80
N PHE A 227 -23.71 8.66 -8.50
CA PHE A 227 -24.41 8.97 -9.74
C PHE A 227 -23.38 9.33 -10.83
N PRO A 228 -22.91 8.35 -11.62
CA PRO A 228 -21.88 8.59 -12.65
C PRO A 228 -22.26 9.66 -13.69
N GLY A 229 -23.56 9.96 -13.89
CA GLY A 229 -24.01 11.07 -14.74
C GLY A 229 -23.57 12.46 -14.24
N LEU A 230 -23.26 12.59 -12.94
CA LEU A 230 -22.79 13.84 -12.32
C LEU A 230 -21.27 14.04 -12.40
N ARG A 231 -20.54 13.22 -13.17
CA ARG A 231 -19.10 13.37 -13.42
C ARG A 231 -18.71 14.77 -13.94
N PHE A 232 -19.63 15.47 -14.60
CA PHE A 232 -19.40 16.84 -15.06
C PHE A 232 -19.19 17.82 -13.90
N VAL A 233 -19.78 17.59 -12.72
CA VAL A 233 -19.64 18.47 -11.55
C VAL A 233 -18.19 18.46 -11.06
N ARG A 234 -17.62 17.27 -10.87
CA ARG A 234 -16.20 17.11 -10.54
C ARG A 234 -15.31 17.71 -11.61
N LYS A 235 -15.59 17.43 -12.89
CA LYS A 235 -14.80 17.95 -14.01
C LYS A 235 -14.80 19.48 -14.04
N PHE A 236 -15.97 20.08 -13.87
CA PHE A 236 -16.11 21.54 -13.83
C PHE A 236 -15.35 22.14 -12.65
N TRP A 237 -15.50 21.57 -11.46
CA TRP A 237 -14.74 22.00 -10.30
C TRP A 237 -13.22 21.90 -10.55
N GLU A 238 -12.75 20.75 -11.04
CA GLU A 238 -11.34 20.44 -11.27
C GLU A 238 -10.69 21.41 -12.28
N GLN A 239 -11.43 21.80 -13.32
CA GLN A 239 -10.91 22.64 -14.42
C GLN A 239 -11.00 24.14 -14.14
N TYR A 240 -12.04 24.59 -13.42
CA TYR A 240 -12.35 26.01 -13.32
C TYR A 240 -12.32 26.56 -11.89
N LEU A 241 -12.67 25.75 -10.89
CA LEU A 241 -12.87 26.23 -9.52
C LEU A 241 -11.81 25.76 -8.54
N CYS A 242 -10.97 24.79 -8.89
CA CYS A 242 -10.03 24.10 -8.01
C CYS A 242 -8.98 25.01 -7.34
N PHE A 243 -8.73 26.22 -7.87
CA PHE A 243 -7.83 27.20 -7.25
C PHE A 243 -8.55 28.14 -6.27
N LEU A 244 -9.86 28.34 -6.45
CA LEU A 244 -10.71 29.06 -5.49
C LEU A 244 -11.15 28.11 -4.36
N LEU A 245 -11.65 26.95 -4.76
CA LEU A 245 -12.18 25.89 -3.92
C LEU A 245 -11.12 24.78 -3.82
N ARG A 246 -10.03 25.04 -3.09
CA ARG A 246 -8.84 24.17 -3.08
C ARG A 246 -9.15 22.76 -2.58
N GLY A 247 -8.70 21.78 -3.36
CA GLY A 247 -8.65 20.38 -2.95
C GLY A 247 -7.53 20.19 -1.94
N LYS A 248 -7.74 19.26 -1.00
CA LYS A 248 -6.79 18.91 0.05
C LYS A 248 -6.16 17.55 -0.22
N GLN A 249 -7.01 16.53 -0.36
CA GLN A 249 -6.56 15.14 -0.45
C GLN A 249 -7.42 14.37 -1.44
N LEU A 250 -6.80 13.41 -2.13
CA LEU A 250 -7.46 12.43 -2.97
C LEU A 250 -7.33 11.05 -2.35
N THR A 251 -8.42 10.30 -2.34
CA THR A 251 -8.44 8.89 -1.98
C THR A 251 -9.01 8.10 -3.15
N PHE A 252 -8.21 7.23 -3.75
CA PHE A 252 -8.64 6.30 -4.78
C PHE A 252 -8.80 4.92 -4.16
N THR A 253 -9.93 4.26 -4.45
CA THR A 253 -10.06 2.83 -4.21
C THR A 253 -10.17 2.13 -5.55
N LEU A 254 -9.18 1.29 -5.82
CA LEU A 254 -9.00 0.55 -7.07
C LEU A 254 -9.18 -0.95 -6.80
N GLU A 255 -9.52 -1.68 -7.84
CA GLU A 255 -9.55 -3.13 -7.86
C GLU A 255 -8.61 -3.64 -8.95
N ALA A 256 -7.68 -4.54 -8.58
CA ALA A 256 -6.75 -5.15 -9.52
C ALA A 256 -7.49 -6.09 -10.49
N VAL A 257 -7.42 -5.79 -11.78
CA VAL A 257 -8.00 -6.62 -12.84
C VAL A 257 -6.87 -7.46 -13.42
N LYS A 258 -6.96 -8.79 -13.26
CA LYS A 258 -6.02 -9.75 -13.83
C LYS A 258 -6.70 -10.42 -15.01
N ASP A 259 -6.02 -10.47 -16.15
CA ASP A 259 -6.51 -11.27 -17.27
C ASP A 259 -6.55 -12.73 -16.82
N GLY A 260 -7.73 -13.34 -16.92
CA GLY A 260 -7.97 -14.66 -16.38
C GLY A 260 -7.09 -15.71 -17.06
N LYS A 261 -6.06 -16.17 -16.36
CA LYS A 261 -5.87 -17.61 -16.27
C LYS A 261 -6.85 -18.08 -15.21
N VAL A 262 -8.03 -18.49 -15.67
CA VAL A 262 -8.79 -19.51 -14.94
C VAL A 262 -7.86 -20.70 -14.93
N ASP A 263 -7.47 -21.16 -13.75
CA ASP A 263 -6.71 -22.40 -13.61
C ASP A 263 -7.54 -23.51 -14.28
N ASP A 264 -7.05 -24.00 -15.43
CA ASP A 264 -7.57 -25.20 -16.11
C ASP A 264 -7.26 -26.47 -15.29
#